data_AF-A0A370QIK5-F1
#
_entry.id   AF-A0A370QIK5-F1
#
_cell.length_a   1.000
_cell.length_b   1.000
_cell.length_c   1.000
_cell.angle_alpha   90.00
_cell.angle_beta   90.00
_cell.angle_gamma   90.00
#
_symmetry.space_group_name_H-M   'P 1'
#
loop_
_entity.id
_entity.type
_entity.pdbx_description
1 polymer ?
#
loop_
_entity_poly.entity_id
_entity_poly.type
_entity_poly.pdbx_seq_one_letter_code
_entity_poly.pdbx_strand_id
1 'polypeptide(L)'
;MKYLSAALLTFLFVSCIPLQIAPNFEGGKVFPPKKFKRQLPFNYVYAFEDPKDANEFYSYMNAKFQIVYDDDTGNIPIEIDDKTYYLTFYEVERSTKTVNLLPMAVDAALGEKGVDPVMENAYESRSGKWYIALTVTDEDLKDALNPLYENHIAILDYANTMRKEYLTTTEYIEVYLRSKPTK
;
A
#
# COMPACT_ATOMS: atom_id res chain seq x y z
N MET A 1 -25.84 -7.71 -39.65
CA MET A 1 -26.36 -8.14 -38.32
C MET A 1 -25.31 -8.83 -37.44
N LYS A 2 -24.48 -9.76 -37.94
CA LYS A 2 -23.42 -10.43 -37.12
C LYS A 2 -22.46 -9.46 -36.39
N TYR A 3 -22.03 -8.38 -37.05
CA TYR A 3 -21.12 -7.38 -36.45
C TYR A 3 -21.80 -6.48 -35.41
N LEU A 4 -23.11 -6.26 -35.51
CA LEU A 4 -23.88 -5.47 -34.55
C LEU A 4 -24.05 -6.22 -33.22
N SER A 5 -24.32 -7.53 -33.30
CA SER A 5 -24.38 -8.42 -32.14
C SER A 5 -23.02 -8.56 -31.45
N ALA A 6 -21.93 -8.59 -32.23
CA ALA A 6 -20.57 -8.63 -31.69
C ALA A 6 -20.20 -7.30 -30.98
N ALA A 7 -20.58 -6.16 -31.55
CA ALA A 7 -20.37 -4.84 -30.93
C ALA A 7 -21.18 -4.67 -29.62
N LEU A 8 -22.41 -5.17 -29.59
CA LEU A 8 -23.24 -5.16 -28.38
C LEU A 8 -22.65 -6.05 -27.27
N LEU A 9 -22.05 -7.20 -27.64
CA LEU A 9 -21.39 -8.08 -26.69
C LEU A 9 -20.16 -7.41 -26.04
N THR A 10 -19.38 -6.63 -26.80
CA THR A 10 -18.23 -5.91 -26.26
C THR A 10 -18.60 -4.84 -25.23
N PHE A 11 -19.76 -4.17 -25.38
CA PHE A 11 -20.20 -3.16 -24.41
C PHE A 11 -20.52 -3.72 -23.02
N LEU A 12 -20.92 -5.00 -22.93
CA LEU A 12 -21.22 -5.64 -21.64
C LEU A 12 -19.96 -5.75 -20.75
N PHE A 13 -18.78 -5.92 -21.35
CA PHE A 13 -17.51 -6.07 -20.64
C PHE A 13 -16.83 -4.74 -20.25
N VAL A 14 -17.29 -3.60 -20.76
CA VAL A 14 -16.73 -2.26 -20.43
C VAL A 14 -17.55 -1.52 -19.36
N SER A 15 -18.60 -2.16 -18.83
CA SER A 15 -19.52 -1.51 -17.89
C SER A 15 -18.92 -1.20 -16.51
N CYS A 16 -17.77 -1.80 -16.17
CA CYS A 16 -17.04 -1.51 -14.93
C CYS A 16 -15.99 -0.42 -15.14
N ILE A 17 -16.27 0.79 -14.66
CA ILE A 17 -15.31 1.92 -14.70
C ILE A 17 -14.60 2.03 -13.34
N PRO A 18 -13.27 1.91 -13.26
CA PRO A 18 -12.56 2.10 -12.00
C PRO A 18 -12.55 3.59 -11.60
N LEU A 19 -13.08 3.89 -10.42
CA LEU A 19 -13.04 5.21 -9.79
C LEU A 19 -11.73 5.43 -9.01
N GLN A 20 -11.20 4.35 -8.45
CA GLN A 20 -9.93 4.33 -7.74
C GLN A 20 -9.27 2.98 -7.99
N ILE A 21 -7.95 2.98 -8.22
CA ILE A 21 -7.17 1.76 -8.46
C ILE A 21 -6.13 1.62 -7.34
N ALA A 22 -6.13 0.47 -6.65
CA ALA A 22 -5.04 0.11 -5.77
C ALA A 22 -3.75 -0.07 -6.59
N PRO A 23 -2.62 0.55 -6.20
CA PRO A 23 -1.38 0.46 -6.96
C PRO A 23 -0.95 -1.00 -7.15
N ASN A 24 -0.75 -1.44 -8.40
CA ASN A 24 -0.23 -2.78 -8.67
C ASN A 24 1.24 -2.66 -9.11
N PHE A 25 2.16 -3.20 -8.32
CA PHE A 25 3.58 -3.26 -8.63
C PHE A 25 4.22 -4.42 -7.86
N GLU A 26 5.18 -5.09 -8.50
CA GLU A 26 5.96 -6.14 -7.84
C GLU A 26 7.11 -5.54 -7.04
N GLY A 27 7.46 -6.19 -5.94
CA GLY A 27 8.54 -5.74 -5.08
C GLY A 27 8.16 -4.51 -4.24
N GLY A 28 9.13 -3.64 -4.01
CA GLY A 28 8.89 -2.36 -3.35
C GLY A 28 9.27 -1.20 -4.26
N LYS A 29 8.57 -0.08 -4.06
CA LYS A 29 8.65 1.08 -4.95
C LYS A 29 8.60 2.37 -4.15
N VAL A 30 9.40 3.35 -4.59
CA VAL A 30 9.39 4.71 -4.03
C VAL A 30 8.32 5.55 -4.73
N PHE A 31 7.52 6.24 -3.92
CA PHE A 31 6.49 7.16 -4.35
C PHE A 31 6.79 8.58 -3.89
N PRO A 32 6.51 9.61 -4.71
CA PRO A 32 6.61 11.00 -4.27
C PRO A 32 5.63 11.33 -3.13
N PRO A 33 5.87 12.44 -2.41
CA PRO A 33 5.00 12.90 -1.33
C PRO A 33 3.53 12.94 -1.72
N LYS A 34 2.67 12.43 -0.84
CA LYS A 34 1.20 12.38 -0.99
C LYS A 34 0.68 11.58 -2.20
N LYS A 35 1.54 11.01 -3.05
CA LYS A 35 1.13 10.21 -4.22
C LYS A 35 0.70 8.79 -3.84
N PHE A 36 1.38 8.17 -2.88
CA PHE A 36 1.00 6.82 -2.45
C PHE A 36 -0.28 6.80 -1.63
N LYS A 37 -0.40 7.65 -0.59
CA LYS A 37 -1.65 7.89 0.14
C LYS A 37 -1.62 9.29 0.75
N ARG A 38 -2.73 10.02 0.66
CA ARG A 38 -2.78 11.45 1.03
C ARG A 38 -2.59 11.67 2.54
N GLN A 39 -2.99 10.70 3.36
CA GLN A 39 -2.88 10.76 4.82
C GLN A 39 -1.45 10.56 5.34
N LEU A 40 -0.54 10.00 4.53
CA LEU A 40 0.87 9.81 4.91
C LEU A 40 1.62 11.15 4.99
N PRO A 41 2.75 11.24 5.72
CA PRO A 41 3.56 12.46 5.82
C PRO A 41 4.03 13.00 4.45
N PHE A 42 4.51 14.25 4.43
CA PHE A 42 5.01 14.90 3.22
C PHE A 42 6.45 14.47 2.90
N ASN A 43 6.67 13.16 2.77
CA ASN A 43 7.94 12.54 2.44
C ASN A 43 7.75 11.58 1.26
N TYR A 44 8.84 11.26 0.58
CA TYR A 44 8.93 10.09 -0.27
C TYR A 44 8.68 8.84 0.58
N VAL A 45 7.92 7.92 0.00
CA VAL A 45 7.49 6.70 0.68
C VAL A 45 7.97 5.50 -0.12
N TYR A 46 8.70 4.60 0.52
CA TYR A 46 8.93 3.27 -0.01
C TYR A 46 7.75 2.40 0.39
N ALA A 47 7.03 1.82 -0.57
CA ALA A 47 5.89 0.98 -0.29
C ALA A 47 5.99 -0.39 -0.97
N PHE A 48 5.41 -1.42 -0.36
CA PHE A 48 5.25 -2.76 -0.92
C PHE A 48 3.94 -3.41 -0.45
N GLU A 49 3.41 -4.33 -1.25
CA GLU A 49 2.19 -5.08 -0.90
C GLU A 49 2.46 -6.01 0.28
N ASP A 50 1.56 -6.00 1.27
CA ASP A 50 1.62 -6.87 2.44
C ASP A 50 0.61 -8.01 2.30
N PRO A 51 1.07 -9.26 2.06
CA PRO A 51 0.20 -10.41 1.96
C PRO A 51 -0.11 -11.05 3.31
N LYS A 52 0.50 -10.57 4.41
CA LYS A 52 0.32 -11.14 5.75
C LYS A 52 -0.89 -10.54 6.47
N ASP A 53 -1.23 -11.15 7.60
CA ASP A 53 -2.30 -10.67 8.46
C ASP A 53 -1.95 -9.33 9.11
N ALA A 54 -2.97 -8.62 9.59
CA ALA A 54 -2.79 -7.31 10.22
C ALA A 54 -1.85 -7.39 11.45
N ASN A 55 -1.01 -6.37 11.64
CA ASN A 55 0.00 -6.27 12.71
C ASN A 55 1.19 -7.25 12.61
N GLU A 56 1.28 -8.07 11.57
CA GLU A 56 2.45 -8.93 11.34
C GLU A 56 3.71 -8.10 11.12
N PHE A 57 3.60 -6.96 10.41
CA PHE A 57 4.72 -6.06 10.22
C PHE A 57 5.13 -5.37 11.52
N TYR A 58 4.17 -4.92 12.34
CA TYR A 58 4.48 -4.43 13.69
C TYR A 58 5.25 -5.48 14.52
N SER A 59 4.80 -6.73 14.50
CA SER A 59 5.43 -7.83 15.24
C SER A 59 6.86 -8.08 14.77
N TYR A 60 7.09 -8.06 13.46
CA TYR A 60 8.43 -8.10 12.87
C TYR A 60 9.31 -6.93 13.32
N MET A 61 8.80 -5.70 13.25
CA MET A 61 9.53 -4.49 13.64
C MET A 61 9.88 -4.52 15.13
N ASN A 62 8.95 -4.93 15.99
CA ASN A 62 9.20 -5.10 17.41
C ASN A 62 10.24 -6.19 17.70
N ALA A 63 10.16 -7.33 17.02
CA ALA A 63 11.18 -8.38 17.16
C ALA A 63 12.57 -7.91 16.71
N LYS A 64 12.65 -7.09 15.66
CA LYS A 64 13.90 -6.62 15.07
C LYS A 64 14.56 -5.46 15.83
N PHE A 65 13.77 -4.53 16.35
CA PHE A 65 14.28 -3.29 16.96
C PHE A 65 14.00 -3.19 18.45
N GLN A 66 13.21 -4.11 19.01
CA GLN A 66 12.83 -4.13 20.43
C GLN A 66 12.18 -2.80 20.84
N ILE A 67 11.22 -2.36 20.03
CA ILE A 67 10.55 -1.06 20.16
C ILE A 67 9.90 -0.97 21.54
N VAL A 68 10.17 0.13 22.26
CA VAL A 68 9.53 0.38 23.56
C VAL A 68 8.14 0.98 23.31
N TYR A 69 7.15 0.50 24.06
CA TYR A 69 5.71 0.72 23.82
C TYR A 69 5.24 2.18 23.97
N ASP A 70 6.11 3.10 24.41
CA ASP A 70 5.84 4.54 24.57
C ASP A 70 6.28 5.41 23.39
N ASP A 71 7.04 4.85 22.44
CA ASP A 71 7.31 5.50 21.17
C ASP A 71 6.09 5.35 20.26
N ASP A 72 5.32 6.43 20.14
CA ASP A 72 4.22 6.60 19.17
C ASP A 72 4.75 6.35 17.74
N THR A 73 4.78 5.08 17.32
CA THR A 73 5.13 4.57 15.97
C THR A 73 5.82 5.58 15.05
N GLY A 74 7.09 5.88 15.35
CA GLY A 74 7.90 6.84 14.62
C GLY A 74 9.35 6.89 15.10
N ASN A 75 10.27 7.22 14.19
CA ASN A 75 11.69 7.46 14.45
C ASN A 75 12.52 6.30 15.04
N ILE A 76 12.34 5.09 14.52
CA ILE A 76 13.20 3.95 14.88
C ILE A 76 14.64 4.24 14.38
N PRO A 77 15.65 4.29 15.26
CA PRO A 77 17.03 4.50 14.84
C PRO A 77 17.52 3.30 14.03
N ILE A 78 18.09 3.57 12.86
CA ILE A 78 18.77 2.58 12.03
C ILE A 78 20.14 3.11 11.61
N GLU A 79 21.14 2.23 11.53
CA GLU A 79 22.47 2.59 11.03
C GLU A 79 22.65 2.08 9.59
N ILE A 80 23.02 2.97 8.68
CA ILE A 80 23.35 2.66 7.28
C ILE A 80 24.64 3.43 6.94
N ASP A 81 25.68 2.71 6.50
CA ASP A 81 27.00 3.28 6.16
C ASP A 81 27.57 4.19 7.27
N ASP A 82 27.55 3.69 8.52
CA ASP A 82 28.02 4.39 9.74
C ASP A 82 27.30 5.73 10.02
N LYS A 83 26.12 5.97 9.42
CA LYS A 83 25.24 7.11 9.69
C LYS A 83 23.92 6.66 10.30
N THR A 84 23.42 7.44 11.25
CA THR A 84 22.10 7.24 11.86
C THR A 84 21.01 7.81 10.97
N TYR A 85 19.95 7.03 10.78
CA TYR A 85 18.70 7.46 10.18
C TYR A 85 17.52 7.05 11.06
N TYR A 86 16.36 7.61 10.75
CA TYR A 86 15.13 7.40 11.50
C TYR A 86 14.07 6.84 10.57
N LEU A 87 13.66 5.62 10.86
CA LEU A 87 12.65 4.88 10.10
C LEU A 87 11.28 5.02 10.77
N THR A 88 10.26 5.30 9.97
CA THR A 88 8.86 5.21 10.39
C THR A 88 8.10 4.33 9.42
N PHE A 89 7.16 3.54 9.93
CA PHE A 89 6.36 2.62 9.12
C PHE A 89 4.85 2.81 9.32
N TYR A 90 4.08 2.41 8.31
CA TYR A 90 2.64 2.52 8.28
C TYR A 90 2.04 1.28 7.60
N GLU A 91 1.05 0.65 8.23
CA GLU A 91 0.20 -0.36 7.59
C GLU A 91 -0.99 0.32 6.91
N VAL A 92 -1.13 0.16 5.59
CA VAL A 92 -1.99 0.99 4.77
C VAL A 92 -2.86 0.19 3.82
N GLU A 93 -4.18 0.25 3.99
CA GLU A 93 -5.14 -0.26 2.99
C GLU A 93 -5.23 0.71 1.78
N ARG A 94 -5.20 0.14 0.56
CA ARG A 94 -5.58 0.81 -0.70
C ARG A 94 -6.69 0.01 -1.36
N SER A 95 -7.83 0.66 -1.60
CA SER A 95 -8.97 0.03 -2.29
C SER A 95 -8.99 0.33 -3.78
N THR A 96 -9.31 -0.68 -4.59
CA THR A 96 -9.89 -0.52 -5.91
C THR A 96 -11.40 -0.36 -5.77
N LYS A 97 -11.97 0.67 -6.40
CA LYS A 97 -13.41 0.93 -6.44
C LYS A 97 -13.86 1.00 -7.89
N THR A 98 -14.92 0.31 -8.26
CA THR A 98 -15.51 0.38 -9.60
C THR A 98 -16.97 0.81 -9.51
N VAL A 99 -17.44 1.48 -10.55
CA VAL A 99 -18.86 1.71 -10.81
C VAL A 99 -19.31 0.84 -11.98
N ASN A 100 -20.48 0.22 -11.86
CA ASN A 100 -21.03 -0.75 -12.80
C ASN A 100 -22.24 -0.12 -13.51
N LEU A 101 -22.04 0.30 -14.76
CA LEU A 101 -23.05 1.03 -15.54
C LEU A 101 -24.22 0.15 -16.01
N LEU A 102 -24.01 -1.16 -16.13
CA LEU A 102 -25.04 -2.07 -16.65
C LEU A 102 -26.22 -2.25 -15.67
N PRO A 103 -26.00 -2.60 -14.38
CA PRO A 103 -27.04 -2.57 -13.36
C PRO A 103 -27.82 -1.24 -13.31
N MET A 104 -27.11 -0.10 -13.40
CA MET A 104 -27.73 1.23 -13.41
C MET A 104 -28.64 1.44 -14.62
N ALA A 105 -28.21 1.03 -15.82
CA ALA A 105 -29.01 1.16 -17.03
C ALA A 105 -30.26 0.26 -17.00
N VAL A 106 -30.14 -0.94 -16.42
CA VAL A 106 -31.28 -1.86 -16.23
C VAL A 106 -32.31 -1.27 -15.29
N ASP A 107 -31.88 -0.79 -14.12
CA ASP A 107 -32.80 -0.17 -13.15
C ASP A 107 -33.42 1.12 -13.70
N ALA A 108 -32.70 1.91 -14.49
CA ALA A 108 -33.28 3.09 -15.16
C ALA A 108 -34.42 2.72 -16.12
N ALA A 109 -34.24 1.67 -16.92
CA ALA A 109 -35.27 1.18 -17.85
C ALA A 109 -36.47 0.52 -17.13
N LEU A 110 -36.24 -0.05 -15.94
CA LEU A 110 -37.30 -0.57 -15.06
C LEU A 110 -38.06 0.56 -14.33
N GLY A 111 -37.36 1.63 -13.95
CA GLY A 111 -37.94 2.83 -13.36
C GLY A 111 -38.94 3.53 -14.29
N GLU A 112 -38.69 3.55 -15.60
CA GLU A 112 -39.68 4.02 -16.60
C GLU A 112 -40.99 3.21 -16.56
N LYS A 113 -40.95 1.99 -16.03
CA LYS A 113 -42.10 1.08 -15.87
C LYS A 113 -42.67 1.09 -14.45
N GLY A 114 -42.21 2.01 -13.58
CA GLY A 114 -42.67 2.14 -12.20
C GLY A 114 -42.15 1.05 -11.26
N VAL A 115 -41.05 0.38 -11.63
CA VAL A 115 -40.38 -0.60 -10.77
C VAL A 115 -39.22 0.08 -10.06
N ASP A 116 -39.19 -0.02 -8.73
CA ASP A 116 -38.09 0.52 -7.94
C ASP A 116 -36.75 -0.17 -8.27
N PRO A 117 -35.61 0.51 -8.10
CA PRO A 117 -34.30 -0.08 -8.36
C PRO A 117 -34.07 -1.35 -7.53
N VAL A 118 -33.70 -2.45 -8.18
CA VAL A 118 -33.46 -3.75 -7.51
C VAL A 118 -31.99 -4.16 -7.55
N MET A 119 -31.17 -3.49 -8.38
CA MET A 119 -29.75 -3.81 -8.56
C MET A 119 -28.79 -2.79 -7.94
N GLU A 120 -29.28 -1.90 -7.05
CA GLU A 120 -28.45 -0.85 -6.41
C GLU A 120 -27.19 -1.41 -5.73
N ASN A 121 -27.31 -2.59 -5.09
CA ASN A 121 -26.17 -3.27 -4.46
C ASN A 121 -25.06 -3.69 -5.45
N ALA A 122 -25.38 -3.76 -6.74
CA ALA A 122 -24.45 -4.11 -7.80
C ALA A 122 -23.92 -2.87 -8.56
N TYR A 123 -24.28 -1.65 -8.17
CA TYR A 123 -23.83 -0.42 -8.83
C TYR A 123 -22.35 -0.13 -8.57
N GLU A 124 -21.81 -0.57 -7.44
CA GLU A 124 -20.43 -0.35 -7.07
C GLU A 124 -19.78 -1.66 -6.60
N SER A 125 -18.47 -1.77 -6.79
CA SER A 125 -17.67 -2.83 -6.16
C SER A 125 -16.42 -2.25 -5.51
N ARG A 126 -15.94 -2.89 -4.43
CA ARG A 126 -14.72 -2.50 -3.72
C ARG A 126 -13.89 -3.73 -3.37
N SER A 127 -12.58 -3.64 -3.61
CA SER A 127 -11.59 -4.64 -3.16
C SER A 127 -10.39 -3.91 -2.55
N GLY A 128 -9.99 -4.30 -1.34
CA GLY A 128 -8.86 -3.73 -0.60
C GLY A 128 -7.60 -4.57 -0.72
N LYS A 129 -6.45 -3.91 -0.82
CA LYS A 129 -5.11 -4.50 -0.66
C LYS A 129 -4.36 -3.78 0.45
N TRP A 130 -3.57 -4.51 1.23
CA TRP A 130 -2.73 -3.96 2.28
C TRP A 130 -1.30 -3.72 1.78
N TYR A 131 -0.67 -2.68 2.30
CA TYR A 131 0.68 -2.29 1.96
C TYR A 131 1.40 -1.82 3.21
N ILE A 132 2.69 -2.10 3.26
CA ILE A 132 3.60 -1.41 4.17
C ILE A 132 4.14 -0.18 3.45
N ALA A 133 4.12 0.95 4.14
CA ALA A 133 4.73 2.20 3.70
C ALA A 133 5.81 2.61 4.71
N LEU A 134 7.00 2.91 4.23
CA LEU A 134 8.16 3.33 5.01
C LEU A 134 8.56 4.75 4.63
N THR A 135 8.93 5.54 5.63
CA THR A 135 9.64 6.81 5.47
C THR A 135 10.96 6.76 6.22
N VAL A 136 11.99 7.37 5.66
CA VAL A 136 13.32 7.45 6.29
C VAL A 136 13.78 8.89 6.27
N THR A 137 14.22 9.39 7.43
CA THR A 137 14.86 10.70 7.54
C THR A 137 16.26 10.58 8.13
N ASP A 138 17.13 11.55 7.82
CA ASP A 138 18.41 11.68 8.53
C ASP A 138 18.25 12.44 9.86
N GLU A 139 19.38 12.70 10.53
CA GLU A 139 19.44 13.42 11.81
C GLU A 139 18.92 14.87 11.72
N ASP A 140 18.97 15.48 10.53
CA ASP A 140 18.42 16.81 10.25
C ASP A 140 16.94 16.75 9.82
N LEU A 141 16.29 15.59 9.93
CA LEU A 141 14.93 15.30 9.47
C LEU A 141 14.74 15.47 7.95
N LYS A 142 15.82 15.42 7.16
CA LYS A 142 15.73 15.47 5.70
C LYS A 142 15.27 14.12 5.16
N ASP A 143 14.46 14.16 4.13
CA ASP A 143 13.91 12.98 3.47
C ASP A 143 14.99 12.17 2.74
N ALA A 144 15.39 11.05 3.34
CA ALA A 144 16.46 10.20 2.85
C ALA A 144 16.01 9.28 1.69
N LEU A 145 14.68 9.17 1.46
CA LEU A 145 14.10 8.46 0.31
C LEU A 145 13.90 9.36 -0.92
N ASN A 146 14.18 10.65 -0.81
CA ASN A 146 14.21 11.55 -1.96
C ASN A 146 15.26 11.07 -2.98
N PRO A 147 14.93 10.92 -4.28
CA PRO A 147 15.88 10.51 -5.32
C PRO A 147 17.10 11.41 -5.49
N LEU A 148 17.06 12.64 -4.96
CA LEU A 148 18.17 13.59 -4.97
C LEU A 148 18.99 13.59 -3.67
N TYR A 149 18.64 12.76 -2.69
CA TYR A 149 19.39 12.61 -1.45
C TYR A 149 20.69 11.85 -1.69
N GLU A 150 21.80 12.27 -1.06
CA GLU A 150 23.15 11.77 -1.35
C GLU A 150 23.27 10.24 -1.23
N ASN A 151 22.61 9.65 -0.23
CA ASN A 151 22.67 8.23 0.08
C ASN A 151 21.42 7.47 -0.35
N HIS A 152 20.61 8.04 -1.25
CA HIS A 152 19.31 7.48 -1.67
C HIS A 152 19.37 5.98 -2.02
N ILE A 153 20.40 5.55 -2.74
CA ILE A 153 20.55 4.15 -3.17
C ILE A 153 20.75 3.21 -1.97
N ALA A 154 21.60 3.59 -1.01
CA ALA A 154 21.84 2.78 0.19
C ALA A 154 20.57 2.67 1.05
N ILE A 155 19.81 3.77 1.19
CA ILE A 155 18.52 3.78 1.89
C ILE A 155 17.50 2.86 1.21
N LEU A 156 17.41 2.93 -0.12
CA LEU A 156 16.51 2.09 -0.90
C LEU A 156 16.88 0.60 -0.80
N ASP A 157 18.16 0.27 -0.82
CA ASP A 157 18.65 -1.10 -0.66
C ASP A 157 18.37 -1.64 0.75
N TYR A 158 18.53 -0.81 1.78
CA TYR A 158 18.16 -1.16 3.15
C TYR A 158 16.66 -1.48 3.25
N ALA A 159 15.80 -0.58 2.74
CA ALA A 159 14.35 -0.78 2.73
C ALA A 159 13.93 -2.04 1.94
N ASN A 160 14.57 -2.30 0.81
CA ASN A 160 14.37 -3.52 0.02
C ASN A 160 14.81 -4.79 0.75
N THR A 161 15.91 -4.73 1.50
CA THR A 161 16.41 -5.86 2.29
C THR A 161 15.48 -6.17 3.44
N MET A 162 15.00 -5.14 4.15
CA MET A 162 13.98 -5.28 5.21
C MET A 162 12.70 -5.90 4.67
N ARG A 163 12.20 -5.43 3.52
CA ARG A 163 11.03 -6.02 2.85
C ARG A 163 11.24 -7.51 2.60
N LYS A 164 12.38 -7.90 2.02
CA LYS A 164 12.68 -9.31 1.73
C LYS A 164 12.71 -10.13 3.02
N GLU A 165 13.43 -9.68 4.04
CA GLU A 165 13.51 -10.35 5.32
C GLU A 165 12.12 -10.56 5.93
N TYR A 166 11.31 -9.51 6.04
CA TYR A 166 9.93 -9.57 6.54
C TYR A 166 9.08 -10.61 5.79
N LEU A 167 9.04 -10.53 4.46
CA LEU A 167 8.21 -11.41 3.63
C LEU A 167 8.67 -12.87 3.68
N THR A 168 9.94 -13.13 3.97
CA THR A 168 10.50 -14.49 4.11
C THR A 168 10.50 -15.02 5.55
N THR A 169 10.22 -14.16 6.54
CA THR A 169 10.20 -14.55 7.95
C THR A 169 8.89 -15.24 8.27
N THR A 170 8.92 -16.47 8.73
CA THR A 170 7.74 -17.17 9.26
C THR A 170 7.66 -17.06 10.77
N GLU A 171 8.82 -17.14 11.46
CA GLU A 171 8.91 -17.17 12.92
C GLU A 171 9.75 -15.98 13.42
N TYR A 172 9.11 -15.01 14.07
CA TYR A 172 9.78 -13.77 14.50
C TYR A 172 10.82 -13.98 15.61
N ILE A 173 10.81 -15.12 16.29
CA ILE A 173 11.86 -15.48 17.24
C ILE A 173 13.24 -15.56 16.58
N GLU A 174 13.31 -15.99 15.31
CA GLU A 174 14.58 -16.02 14.58
C GLU A 174 15.13 -14.61 14.33
N VAL A 175 14.24 -13.65 14.04
CA VAL A 175 14.61 -12.25 13.85
C VAL A 175 15.11 -11.66 15.17
N TYR A 176 14.38 -11.90 16.26
CA TYR A 176 14.77 -11.45 17.59
C TYR A 176 16.19 -11.95 17.97
N LEU A 177 16.48 -13.23 17.75
CA LEU A 177 17.80 -13.82 18.06
C LEU A 177 18.95 -13.30 17.19
N ARG A 178 18.66 -12.82 15.96
CA ARG A 178 19.66 -12.24 15.05
C ARG A 178 19.82 -10.73 15.22
N SER A 179 18.82 -10.07 15.78
CA SER A 179 18.81 -8.62 15.98
C SER A 179 19.75 -8.19 17.11
N LYS A 180 20.29 -6.97 16.99
CA LYS A 180 20.92 -6.27 18.10
C LYS A 180 19.93 -5.24 18.62
N PRO A 181 19.75 -5.08 19.94
CA PRO A 181 18.90 -4.04 20.50
C PRO A 181 19.34 -2.68 19.96
N THR A 182 18.39 -1.85 19.54
CA THR A 182 18.67 -0.44 19.28
C THR A 182 18.97 0.24 20.61
N LYS A 183 20.07 1.00 20.69
CA LYS A 183 20.50 1.67 21.92
C LYS A 183 19.76 2.97 22.17
#